data_AF-A0A382BL85-F1
#
_entry.id   AF-A0A382BL85-F1
#
_cell.length_a   1.000
_cell.length_b   1.000
_cell.length_c   1.000
_cell.angle_alpha   90.00
_cell.angle_beta   90.00
_cell.angle_gamma   90.00
#
_symmetry.space_group_name_H-M   'P 1'
#
loop_
_entity.id
_entity.type
_entity.pdbx_description
1 polymer ?
#
loop_
_entity_poly.entity_id
_entity_poly.type
_entity_poly.pdbx_seq_one_letter_code
_entity_poly.pdbx_strand_id
1 'polypeptide(L)'
;MNLYLKNIAGGLILIIGLILFFSSLINKNINIALVSLTSSLLLWVIFGLYFDTFDVQIFSLVISSAGFLLAISVFFLYGVEEVAHPIGAIVFHSGGIAGSLGIGLFSLFPLLIMHQINSQSVPPKPNFINNSKVSQQESKLESDDWEIATEEELQSDEFEVG
;
A
#
# COMPACT_ATOMS: atom_id res chain seq x y z
N MET A 1 28.23 -13.00 11.31
CA MET A 1 28.07 -11.76 10.50
C MET A 1 27.16 -10.82 11.27
N ASN A 2 27.51 -9.54 11.38
CA ASN A 2 26.67 -8.54 12.05
C ASN A 2 25.29 -8.46 11.34
N LEU A 3 24.20 -8.28 12.10
CA LEU A 3 22.84 -8.11 11.59
C LEU A 3 22.77 -7.01 10.51
N TYR A 4 23.48 -5.90 10.72
CA TYR A 4 23.58 -4.82 9.73
C TYR A 4 24.16 -5.29 8.39
N LEU A 5 25.18 -6.15 8.42
CA LEU A 5 25.83 -6.64 7.20
C LEU A 5 24.94 -7.62 6.42
N LYS A 6 24.11 -8.42 7.13
CA LYS A 6 23.08 -9.27 6.50
C LYS A 6 22.03 -8.43 5.78
N ASN A 7 21.52 -7.38 6.42
CA ASN A 7 20.51 -6.51 5.81
C ASN A 7 21.06 -5.76 4.59
N ILE A 8 22.31 -5.28 4.66
CA ILE A 8 23.00 -4.67 3.51
C ILE A 8 23.14 -5.67 2.36
N ALA A 9 23.56 -6.90 2.64
CA ALA A 9 23.68 -7.94 1.63
C ALA A 9 22.33 -8.27 0.97
N GLY A 10 21.25 -8.36 1.74
CA GLY A 10 19.90 -8.51 1.20
C GLY A 10 19.48 -7.35 0.30
N GLY A 11 19.73 -6.10 0.73
CA GLY A 11 19.47 -4.92 -0.08
C GLY A 11 20.25 -4.91 -1.41
N LEU A 12 21.50 -5.39 -1.41
CA LEU A 12 22.30 -5.51 -2.63
C LEU A 12 21.68 -6.49 -3.64
N ILE A 13 21.08 -7.60 -3.20
CA ILE A 13 20.38 -8.55 -4.09
C ILE A 13 19.24 -7.85 -4.83
N LEU A 14 18.48 -7.01 -4.14
CA LEU A 14 17.37 -6.24 -4.74
C LEU A 14 17.90 -5.16 -5.70
N ILE A 15 18.96 -4.44 -5.33
CA ILE A 15 19.57 -3.41 -6.19
C ILE A 15 20.09 -4.03 -7.49
N ILE A 16 20.81 -5.14 -7.41
CA ILE A 16 21.33 -5.86 -8.59
C ILE A 16 20.16 -6.33 -9.47
N GLY A 17 19.10 -6.86 -8.85
CA GLY A 17 17.88 -7.25 -9.57
C GLY A 17 17.22 -6.08 -10.30
N LEU A 18 17.09 -4.93 -9.66
CA LEU A 18 16.53 -3.72 -10.28
C LEU A 18 17.37 -3.23 -11.44
N ILE A 19 18.70 -3.26 -11.34
CA ILE A 19 19.59 -2.88 -12.44
C ILE A 19 19.37 -3.81 -13.64
N LEU A 20 19.30 -5.13 -13.42
CA LEU A 20 19.04 -6.11 -14.48
C LEU A 20 17.65 -5.93 -15.10
N PHE A 21 16.65 -5.64 -14.27
CA PHE A 21 15.29 -5.34 -14.71
C PHE A 21 15.25 -4.14 -15.66
N PHE A 22 15.78 -2.99 -15.23
CA PHE A 22 15.80 -1.78 -16.08
C PHE A 22 16.64 -1.96 -17.33
N SER A 23 17.79 -2.64 -17.24
CA SER A 23 18.61 -2.98 -18.41
C SER A 23 17.83 -3.80 -19.44
N SER A 24 17.03 -4.76 -18.98
CA SER A 24 16.18 -5.59 -19.85
C SER A 24 15.02 -4.81 -20.47
N LEU A 25 14.44 -3.84 -19.74
CA LEU A 25 13.40 -2.95 -20.27
C LEU A 25 13.92 -2.01 -21.36
N ILE A 26 15.14 -1.47 -21.20
CA ILE A 26 15.77 -0.63 -22.23
C ILE A 26 15.95 -1.42 -23.53
N ASN A 27 16.26 -2.71 -23.43
CA ASN A 27 16.34 -3.63 -24.56
C ASN A 27 14.97 -4.11 -25.07
N LYS A 28 13.87 -3.52 -24.59
CA LYS A 28 12.47 -3.87 -24.89
C LYS A 28 12.13 -5.35 -24.67
N ASN A 29 12.86 -6.04 -23.80
CA ASN A 29 12.66 -7.46 -23.53
C ASN A 29 11.97 -7.66 -22.17
N ILE A 30 10.64 -7.60 -22.18
CA ILE A 30 9.83 -7.74 -20.96
C ILE A 30 9.98 -9.11 -20.30
N ASN A 31 10.18 -10.17 -21.08
CA ASN A 31 10.28 -11.53 -20.55
C ASN A 31 11.53 -11.68 -19.69
N ILE A 32 12.67 -11.19 -20.16
CA ILE A 32 13.92 -11.20 -19.39
C ILE A 32 13.79 -10.25 -18.19
N ALA A 33 13.14 -9.09 -18.35
CA ALA A 33 12.90 -8.18 -17.24
C ALA A 33 12.09 -8.87 -16.12
N LEU A 34 10.98 -9.52 -16.45
CA LEU A 34 10.16 -10.29 -15.51
C LEU A 34 10.97 -11.41 -14.82
N VAL A 35 11.75 -12.18 -15.58
CA VAL A 35 12.61 -13.23 -15.02
C VAL A 35 13.63 -12.63 -14.05
N SER A 36 14.26 -11.51 -14.39
CA SER A 36 15.25 -10.86 -13.51
C SER A 36 14.64 -10.34 -12.21
N LEU A 37 13.46 -9.71 -12.28
CA LEU A 37 12.75 -9.18 -11.12
C LEU A 37 12.27 -10.30 -10.20
N THR A 38 11.60 -11.31 -10.76
CA THR A 38 11.10 -12.46 -9.99
C THR A 38 12.23 -13.27 -9.37
N SER A 39 13.31 -13.51 -10.11
CA SER A 39 14.49 -14.21 -9.60
C SER A 39 15.16 -13.43 -8.45
N SER A 40 15.33 -12.11 -8.58
CA SER A 40 15.90 -11.28 -7.51
C SER A 40 15.03 -11.29 -6.25
N LEU A 41 13.71 -11.16 -6.39
CA LEU A 41 12.78 -11.23 -5.25
C LEU A 41 12.84 -12.59 -4.57
N LEU A 42 12.84 -13.69 -5.33
CA LEU A 42 12.96 -15.04 -4.77
C LEU A 42 14.29 -15.23 -4.03
N LEU A 43 15.41 -14.80 -4.63
CA LEU A 43 16.73 -14.87 -4.00
C LEU A 43 16.78 -14.04 -2.71
N TRP A 44 16.19 -12.84 -2.71
CA TRP A 44 16.11 -11.99 -1.53
C TRP A 44 15.28 -12.64 -0.41
N VAL A 45 14.14 -13.25 -0.74
CA VAL A 45 13.30 -13.97 0.24
C VAL A 45 14.05 -15.17 0.82
N ILE A 46 14.66 -16.01 -0.03
CA ILE A 46 15.45 -17.18 0.41
C ILE A 46 16.60 -16.73 1.31
N PHE A 47 17.30 -15.65 0.94
CA PHE A 47 18.37 -15.07 1.72
C PHE A 47 17.88 -14.59 3.10
N GLY A 48 16.76 -13.85 3.14
CA GLY A 48 16.18 -13.35 4.38
C GLY A 48 15.74 -14.47 5.33
N LEU A 49 15.12 -15.53 4.79
CA LEU A 49 14.71 -16.70 5.57
C LEU A 49 15.92 -17.49 6.10
N TYR A 50 16.96 -17.68 5.27
CA TYR A 50 18.15 -18.42 5.67
C TYR A 50 18.93 -17.73 6.81
N PHE A 51 18.94 -16.40 6.81
CA PHE A 51 19.69 -15.63 7.81
C PHE A 51 18.86 -15.13 9.00
N ASP A 52 17.57 -15.50 9.06
CA ASP A 52 16.59 -15.10 10.07
C ASP A 52 16.48 -13.57 10.22
N THR A 53 16.50 -12.87 9.08
CA THR A 53 16.34 -11.41 9.01
C THR A 53 15.07 -11.01 8.26
N PHE A 54 14.17 -11.98 8.05
CA PHE A 54 12.95 -11.77 7.29
C PHE A 54 11.90 -11.05 8.14
N ASP A 55 11.44 -9.92 7.64
CA ASP A 55 10.38 -9.12 8.26
C ASP A 55 9.19 -9.02 7.30
N VAL A 56 7.99 -9.31 7.80
CA VAL A 56 6.76 -9.36 7.00
C VAL A 56 6.31 -7.98 6.52
N GLN A 57 6.57 -6.91 7.30
CA GLN A 57 6.27 -5.54 6.90
C GLN A 57 7.18 -5.11 5.76
N ILE A 58 8.49 -5.36 5.90
CA ILE A 58 9.48 -5.07 4.85
C ILE A 58 9.16 -5.88 3.60
N PHE A 59 8.84 -7.18 3.75
CA PHE A 59 8.41 -8.03 2.66
C PHE A 59 7.21 -7.46 1.93
N SER A 60 6.14 -7.10 2.65
CA SER A 60 4.93 -6.51 2.10
C SER A 60 5.22 -5.22 1.31
N LEU A 61 6.11 -4.37 1.82
CA LEU A 61 6.49 -3.13 1.17
C LEU A 61 7.33 -3.39 -0.09
N VAL A 62 8.29 -4.30 -0.03
CA VAL A 62 9.16 -4.65 -1.17
C VAL A 62 8.34 -5.30 -2.29
N ILE A 63 7.46 -6.25 -1.98
CA ILE A 63 6.65 -6.92 -3.01
C ILE A 63 5.64 -5.96 -3.65
N SER A 64 5.01 -5.10 -2.84
CA SER A 64 4.04 -4.11 -3.34
C SER A 64 4.72 -3.01 -4.15
N SER A 65 5.93 -2.58 -3.78
CA SER A 65 6.66 -1.60 -4.56
C SER A 65 7.15 -2.19 -5.88
N ALA A 66 7.63 -3.44 -5.88
CA ALA A 66 8.03 -4.15 -7.09
C ALA A 66 6.86 -4.37 -8.07
N GLY A 67 5.68 -4.73 -7.57
CA GLY A 67 4.49 -4.88 -8.43
C GLY A 67 3.99 -3.54 -8.98
N PHE A 68 4.08 -2.44 -8.21
CA PHE A 68 3.77 -1.10 -8.73
C PHE A 68 4.78 -0.64 -9.79
N LEU A 69 6.06 -0.92 -9.58
CA LEU A 69 7.12 -0.68 -10.56
C LEU A 69 6.89 -1.49 -11.84
N LEU A 70 6.43 -2.74 -11.73
CA LEU A 70 6.03 -3.55 -12.87
C LEU A 70 4.82 -2.95 -13.59
N ALA A 71 3.80 -2.49 -12.86
CA ALA A 71 2.63 -1.84 -13.42
C ALA A 71 3.00 -0.60 -14.25
N ILE A 72 3.86 0.27 -13.72
CA ILE A 72 4.39 1.44 -14.44
C ILE A 72 5.12 1.01 -15.70
N SER A 73 5.94 -0.03 -15.61
CA SER A 73 6.70 -0.55 -16.75
C SER A 73 5.76 -1.04 -17.86
N VAL A 74 4.75 -1.84 -17.51
CA VAL A 74 3.74 -2.35 -18.45
C VAL A 74 2.92 -1.20 -19.07
N PHE A 75 2.59 -0.16 -18.30
CA PHE A 75 1.90 1.01 -18.81
C PHE A 75 2.69 1.70 -19.92
N PHE A 76 3.98 1.94 -19.72
CA PHE A 76 4.82 2.59 -20.74
C PHE A 76 5.17 1.68 -21.92
N LEU A 77 5.25 0.36 -21.73
CA LEU A 77 5.56 -0.58 -22.82
C LEU A 77 4.36 -0.94 -23.69
N TYR A 78 3.17 -1.01 -23.11
CA TYR A 78 1.97 -1.52 -23.79
C TYR A 78 0.79 -0.55 -23.77
N GLY A 79 0.74 0.40 -22.83
CA GLY A 79 -0.33 1.38 -22.74
C GLY A 79 -0.06 2.64 -23.56
N VAL A 80 1.21 3.00 -23.76
CA VAL A 80 1.66 4.19 -24.48
C VAL A 80 2.54 3.76 -25.63
N GLU A 81 2.09 3.99 -26.86
CA GLU A 81 2.90 3.75 -28.06
C GLU A 81 3.07 5.05 -28.85
N GLU A 82 4.29 5.29 -29.32
CA GLU A 82 4.57 6.35 -30.28
C GLU A 82 4.38 5.78 -31.70
N VAL A 83 3.47 6.36 -32.47
CA VAL A 83 3.24 5.98 -33.87
C VAL A 83 4.12 6.82 -34.80
N ALA A 84 4.60 6.19 -35.87
CA ALA A 84 5.47 6.84 -36.83
C ALA A 84 4.80 8.03 -37.55
N HIS A 85 3.48 7.99 -37.74
CA HIS A 85 2.71 9.01 -38.46
C HIS A 85 1.38 9.34 -37.75
N PRO A 86 1.07 10.62 -37.48
CA PRO A 86 1.93 11.80 -37.57
C PRO A 86 3.05 11.78 -36.50
N ILE A 87 4.19 12.40 -36.80
CA ILE A 87 5.40 12.39 -35.96
C ILE A 87 5.07 12.88 -34.55
N GLY A 88 5.38 12.07 -33.53
CA GLY A 88 5.13 12.39 -32.13
C GLY A 88 3.68 12.16 -31.66
N ALA A 89 2.84 11.51 -32.46
CA ALA A 89 1.52 11.10 -32.00
C ALA A 89 1.66 9.96 -30.98
N ILE A 90 1.03 10.16 -29.82
CA ILE A 90 0.92 9.16 -28.76
C ILE A 90 -0.43 8.49 -28.89
N VAL A 91 -0.42 7.17 -29.08
CA VAL A 91 -1.63 6.35 -29.07
C VAL A 91 -1.71 5.60 -27.75
N PHE A 92 -2.87 5.76 -27.10
CA PHE A 92 -3.19 5.09 -25.86
C PHE A 92 -3.91 3.78 -26.15
N HIS A 93 -3.30 2.68 -25.72
CA HIS A 93 -3.86 1.34 -25.85
C HIS A 93 -4.62 0.97 -24.58
N SER A 94 -5.95 0.98 -24.65
CA SER A 94 -6.82 0.64 -23.53
C SER A 94 -6.49 -0.72 -22.91
N GLY A 95 -6.08 -1.70 -23.70
CA GLY A 95 -5.63 -3.02 -23.22
C GLY A 95 -4.39 -2.95 -22.34
N GLY A 96 -3.35 -2.22 -22.77
CA GLY A 96 -2.14 -2.02 -21.97
C GLY A 96 -2.39 -1.21 -20.70
N ILE A 97 -3.26 -0.19 -20.79
CA ILE A 97 -3.68 0.62 -19.64
C ILE A 97 -4.45 -0.24 -18.63
N ALA A 98 -5.47 -0.96 -19.07
CA ALA A 98 -6.25 -1.86 -18.20
C ALA A 98 -5.37 -2.94 -17.57
N GLY A 99 -4.44 -3.53 -18.33
CA GLY A 99 -3.47 -4.50 -17.82
C GLY A 99 -2.58 -3.91 -16.73
N SER A 100 -2.00 -2.73 -16.97
CA SER A 100 -1.15 -2.06 -15.97
C SER A 100 -1.90 -1.67 -14.70
N LEU A 101 -3.13 -1.16 -14.81
CA LEU A 101 -3.98 -0.83 -13.67
C LEU A 101 -4.37 -2.08 -12.87
N GLY A 102 -4.69 -3.18 -13.56
CA GLY A 102 -4.97 -4.46 -12.92
C GLY A 102 -3.77 -4.98 -12.11
N ILE A 103 -2.57 -4.91 -12.67
CA ILE A 103 -1.32 -5.27 -11.97
C ILE A 103 -1.10 -4.35 -10.76
N GLY A 104 -1.28 -3.03 -10.93
CA GLY A 104 -1.12 -2.05 -9.86
C GLY A 104 -2.07 -2.30 -8.69
N LEU A 105 -3.35 -2.59 -8.98
CA LEU A 105 -4.34 -2.96 -7.96
C LEU A 105 -3.97 -4.27 -7.27
N PHE A 106 -3.55 -5.30 -8.02
CA PHE A 106 -3.11 -6.57 -7.45
C PHE A 106 -1.88 -6.42 -6.55
N SER A 107 -1.01 -5.46 -6.88
CA SER A 107 0.19 -5.17 -6.10
C SER A 107 -0.12 -4.62 -4.70
N LEU A 108 -1.32 -4.06 -4.47
CA LEU A 108 -1.70 -3.51 -3.16
C LEU A 108 -2.09 -4.58 -2.14
N PHE A 109 -2.40 -5.81 -2.58
CA PHE A 109 -2.90 -6.86 -1.68
C PHE A 109 -1.97 -7.14 -0.49
N PRO A 110 -0.64 -7.29 -0.67
CA PRO A 110 0.27 -7.50 0.46
C PRO A 110 0.17 -6.37 1.49
N LEU A 111 0.13 -5.11 1.05
CA LEU A 111 -0.02 -3.95 1.95
C LEU A 111 -1.36 -3.94 2.68
N LEU A 112 -2.45 -4.25 1.99
CA LEU A 112 -3.78 -4.33 2.59
C LEU A 112 -3.85 -5.42 3.66
N ILE A 113 -3.27 -6.59 3.39
CA ILE A 113 -3.17 -7.69 4.36
C ILE A 113 -2.35 -7.25 5.58
N MET A 114 -1.20 -6.60 5.36
CA MET A 114 -0.36 -6.09 6.45
C MET A 114 -1.09 -5.04 7.30
N HIS A 115 -1.86 -4.15 6.66
CA HIS A 115 -2.67 -3.16 7.36
C HIS A 115 -3.70 -3.82 8.28
N GLN A 116 -4.42 -4.83 7.78
CA GLN A 116 -5.40 -5.57 8.58
C GLN A 116 -4.79 -6.27 9.79
N ILE A 117 -3.61 -6.89 9.64
CA ILE A 117 -2.89 -7.55 10.73
C ILE A 117 -2.51 -6.53 11.81
N ASN A 118 -2.00 -5.36 11.41
CA ASN A 118 -1.62 -4.31 12.35
C ASN A 118 -2.82 -3.73 13.09
N SER A 119 -3.97 -3.54 12.42
CA SER A 119 -5.19 -3.00 13.05
C SER A 119 -5.81 -3.93 14.11
N GLN A 120 -5.60 -5.25 14.00
CA GLN A 120 -6.11 -6.23 14.98
C GLN A 120 -5.26 -6.31 16.26
N SER A 121 -4.07 -5.72 16.28
CA SER A 121 -3.18 -5.75 17.44
C SER A 121 -3.50 -4.70 18.52
N VAL A 122 -4.53 -3.86 18.32
CA VAL A 122 -5.04 -2.96 19.36
C VAL A 122 -5.89 -3.79 20.33
N PRO A 123 -5.48 -3.98 21.61
CA PRO A 123 -6.29 -4.70 22.57
C PRO A 123 -7.64 -3.98 22.75
N PRO A 124 -8.75 -4.72 22.94
CA PRO A 124 -10.02 -4.09 23.29
C PRO A 124 -9.79 -3.27 24.56
N LYS A 125 -10.09 -1.96 24.50
CA LYS A 125 -10.07 -1.09 25.69
C LYS A 125 -10.80 -1.82 26.82
N PRO A 126 -10.20 -2.00 28.00
CA PRO A 126 -10.94 -2.56 29.13
C PRO A 126 -12.08 -1.59 29.45
N ASN A 127 -13.32 -2.05 29.26
CA ASN A 127 -14.50 -1.37 29.77
C ASN A 127 -14.41 -1.38 31.31
N PHE A 128 -13.81 -0.33 31.87
CA PHE A 128 -13.90 -0.06 33.30
C PHE A 128 -15.29 0.52 33.61
N ILE A 129 -16.21 -0.39 33.95
CA ILE A 129 -17.47 -0.05 34.60
C ILE A 129 -17.24 -0.10 36.11
N ASN A 130 -17.07 1.06 36.75
CA ASN A 130 -17.88 1.56 37.89
C ASN A 130 -17.17 2.61 38.76
N ASN A 131 -17.78 3.80 38.77
CA ASN A 131 -18.20 4.62 39.92
C ASN A 131 -17.24 4.83 41.09
N SER A 132 -16.67 6.04 41.20
CA SER A 132 -17.16 7.09 42.12
C SER A 132 -16.22 8.29 42.22
N LYS A 133 -16.76 9.48 41.89
CA LYS A 133 -16.53 10.82 42.48
C LYS A 133 -15.10 11.39 42.60
N VAL A 134 -14.87 12.45 41.79
CA VAL A 134 -14.47 13.83 42.17
C VAL A 134 -13.31 14.41 41.31
N SER A 135 -13.71 15.46 40.58
CA SER A 135 -12.97 16.67 40.15
C SER A 135 -12.15 16.67 38.85
N GLN A 136 -12.85 17.09 37.79
CA GLN A 136 -12.53 18.21 36.89
C GLN A 136 -11.13 18.27 36.25
N GLN A 137 -11.06 18.02 34.94
CA GLN A 137 -11.04 19.12 33.95
C GLN A 137 -11.04 18.50 32.53
N GLU A 138 -12.23 18.36 31.96
CA GLU A 138 -12.42 17.82 30.61
C GLU A 138 -12.41 18.99 29.62
N SER A 139 -11.41 19.02 28.74
CA SER A 139 -11.40 19.93 27.59
C SER A 139 -12.46 19.46 26.60
N LYS A 140 -13.65 20.03 26.80
CA LYS A 140 -14.89 19.96 26.02
C LYS A 140 -14.59 19.94 24.50
N LEU A 141 -14.62 18.76 23.90
CA LEU A 141 -15.05 18.65 22.51
C LEU A 141 -16.57 18.65 22.60
N GLU A 142 -17.18 19.71 22.06
CA GLU A 142 -18.62 19.88 21.97
C GLU A 142 -19.17 18.69 21.18
N SER A 143 -19.68 17.73 21.92
CA SER A 143 -20.49 16.64 21.39
C SER A 143 -21.76 17.33 20.92
N ASP A 144 -21.99 17.35 19.61
CA ASP A 144 -23.28 17.63 19.01
C ASP A 144 -24.23 16.49 19.45
N ASP A 145 -24.60 16.51 20.72
CA ASP A 145 -25.58 15.63 21.35
C ASP A 145 -26.96 16.13 20.92
N TRP A 146 -27.27 15.89 19.64
CA TRP A 146 -28.62 16.01 19.10
C TRP A 146 -29.48 14.97 19.81
N GLU A 147 -30.24 15.39 20.83
CA GLU A 147 -31.30 14.57 21.41
C GLU A 147 -32.46 14.43 20.42
N ILE A 148 -33.07 13.25 20.39
CA ILE A 148 -34.33 13.05 19.69
C ILE A 148 -35.38 13.89 20.38
N ALA A 149 -36.02 14.79 19.63
CA ALA A 149 -37.09 15.64 20.14
C ALA A 149 -38.16 14.78 20.81
N THR A 150 -38.55 15.19 22.01
CA THR A 150 -39.63 14.55 22.75
C THR A 150 -40.98 14.88 22.10
N GLU A 151 -41.98 14.00 22.28
CA GLU A 151 -43.32 14.19 21.71
C GLU A 151 -43.98 15.53 22.11
N GLU A 152 -43.56 16.07 23.26
CA GLU A 152 -44.04 17.33 23.82
C GLU A 152 -43.44 18.54 23.09
N GLU A 153 -42.17 18.47 22.68
CA GLU A 153 -41.49 19.51 21.88
C GLU A 153 -41.98 19.51 20.42
N LEU A 154 -42.35 18.33 19.91
CA LEU A 154 -42.95 18.19 18.58
C LEU A 154 -44.31 18.90 18.47
N GLN A 155 -45.00 19.15 19.59
CA GLN A 155 -46.28 19.84 19.63
C GLN A 155 -46.21 21.32 20.05
N SER A 156 -45.05 21.78 20.55
CA SER A 156 -44.97 23.12 21.14
C SER A 156 -44.82 24.25 20.12
N ASP A 157 -44.51 23.96 18.85
CA ASP A 157 -44.33 24.93 17.75
C ASP A 157 -43.35 26.09 18.06
N GLU A 158 -42.57 25.95 19.12
CA GLU A 158 -41.51 26.87 19.54
C GLU A 158 -40.16 26.29 19.14
N PHE A 159 -39.40 27.04 18.34
CA PHE A 159 -38.04 26.70 17.96
C PHE A 159 -37.05 27.61 18.69
N GLU A 160 -35.93 27.04 19.14
CA GLU A 160 -34.81 27.84 19.62
C GLU A 160 -34.16 28.58 18.44
N VAL A 161 -34.39 29.89 18.34
CA VAL A 161 -33.59 30.78 17.51
C VAL A 161 -32.37 31.21 18.32
N GLY A 162 -31.20 30.70 17.93
CA GLY A 162 -29.90 31.09 18.49
C GLY A 162 -29.51 32.53 18.22
#